data_AF-A0A1F9CL69-F1
#
_entry.id   AF-A0A1F9CL69-F1
#
_cell.length_a   1.000
_cell.length_b   1.000
_cell.length_c   1.000
_cell.angle_alpha   90.00
_cell.angle_beta   90.00
_cell.angle_gamma   90.00
#
_symmetry.space_group_name_H-M   'P 1'
#
loop_
_entity.id
_entity.type
_entity.pdbx_description
1 polymer ?
#
loop_
_entity_poly.entity_id
_entity_poly.type
_entity_poly.pdbx_seq_one_letter_code
_entity_poly.pdbx_strand_id
1 'polypeptide(L)'
;MKTDHGPYLLAEPEKALLDYFYLNLARINSEVKEKLYEPEKVFLNKFTVYRQIPAAPAGILLAQKMMILLYRKREKGRDIYDVSFLMGFAGPDFTYIEKTLELDRAEFLRRFDERIGELDLNSLARDVEPFLFAPEQQERITTFRDYWLSKPDRFFT
;
A
#
# COMPACT_ATOMS: atom_id res chain seq x y z
N MET A 1 36.51 -1.85 -11.77
CA MET A 1 36.45 -0.57 -12.49
C MET A 1 35.48 0.32 -11.73
N LYS A 2 35.96 1.32 -10.99
CA LYS A 2 35.12 2.27 -10.26
C LYS A 2 34.70 3.36 -11.25
N THR A 3 33.40 3.58 -11.43
CA THR A 3 32.87 4.68 -12.22
C THR A 3 32.40 5.78 -11.29
N ASP A 4 33.00 6.96 -11.43
CA ASP A 4 32.74 8.21 -10.73
C ASP A 4 31.40 8.83 -11.17
N HIS A 5 30.29 8.31 -10.67
CA HIS A 5 29.01 9.00 -10.73
C HIS A 5 28.50 9.22 -9.31
N GLY A 6 28.17 10.48 -9.00
CA GLY A 6 27.70 10.93 -7.68
C GLY A 6 26.48 10.17 -7.18
N PRO A 7 26.03 10.41 -5.93
CA PRO A 7 25.08 9.54 -5.24
C PRO A 7 23.66 9.80 -5.76
N TYR A 8 23.38 9.41 -6.99
CA TYR A 8 22.06 8.91 -7.32
C TYR A 8 22.00 7.52 -6.68
N LEU A 9 21.62 7.51 -5.41
CA LEU A 9 21.06 6.33 -4.77
C LEU A 9 19.80 5.98 -5.57
N LEU A 10 19.96 5.24 -6.66
CA LEU A 10 18.91 4.37 -7.15
C LEU A 10 18.47 3.58 -5.92
N ALA A 11 17.29 3.90 -5.38
CA ALA A 11 16.75 3.21 -4.23
C ALA A 11 16.81 1.72 -4.54
N GLU A 12 17.74 1.02 -3.90
CA GLU A 12 17.92 -0.41 -4.13
C GLU A 12 16.55 -1.04 -3.82
N PRO A 13 15.92 -1.73 -4.78
CA PRO A 13 14.54 -2.21 -4.61
C PRO A 13 14.39 -3.14 -3.39
N GLU A 14 15.50 -3.77 -2.98
CA GLU A 14 15.64 -4.52 -1.75
C GLU A 14 15.51 -3.68 -0.47
N LYS A 15 15.98 -2.43 -0.44
CA LYS A 15 15.77 -1.52 0.70
C LYS A 15 14.30 -1.14 0.85
N ALA A 16 13.62 -0.80 -0.26
CA ALA A 16 12.19 -0.50 -0.25
C ALA A 16 11.34 -1.71 0.21
N LEU A 17 11.76 -2.93 -0.13
CA LEU A 17 11.13 -4.15 0.38
C LEU A 17 11.37 -4.33 1.89
N LEU A 18 12.58 -4.07 2.36
CA LEU A 18 12.89 -4.11 3.79
C LEU A 18 12.08 -3.06 4.58
N ASP A 19 11.95 -1.84 4.06
CA ASP A 19 11.09 -0.78 4.62
C ASP A 19 9.65 -1.28 4.78
N TYR A 20 9.12 -1.91 3.73
CA TYR A 20 7.77 -2.47 3.73
C TYR A 20 7.60 -3.57 4.79
N PHE A 21 8.58 -4.47 4.95
CA PHE A 21 8.52 -5.53 5.95
C PHE A 21 8.58 -4.98 7.38
N TYR A 22 9.38 -3.95 7.65
CA TYR A 22 9.53 -3.38 8.99
C TYR A 22 8.30 -2.59 9.43
N LEU A 23 7.68 -1.84 8.52
CA LEU A 23 6.39 -1.20 8.78
C LEU A 23 5.27 -2.20 9.12
N ASN A 24 5.41 -3.44 8.65
CA ASN A 24 4.45 -4.52 8.79
C ASN A 24 4.86 -5.60 9.80
N LEU A 25 5.74 -5.30 10.78
CA LEU A 25 6.19 -6.21 11.85
C LEU A 25 5.10 -7.20 12.28
N ALA A 26 5.36 -8.48 11.98
CA ALA A 26 4.34 -9.50 11.86
C ALA A 26 3.73 -9.90 13.21
N ARG A 27 2.55 -9.36 13.52
CA ARG A 27 1.62 -10.03 14.43
C ARG A 27 0.75 -10.96 13.60
N ILE A 28 0.83 -12.26 13.87
CA ILE A 28 -0.07 -13.23 13.25
C ILE A 28 -1.47 -13.00 13.83
N ASN A 29 -2.39 -12.52 12.99
CA ASN A 29 -3.80 -12.40 13.32
C ASN A 29 -4.57 -13.36 12.40
N SER A 30 -5.52 -14.09 12.96
CA SER A 30 -6.46 -14.93 12.21
C SER A 30 -7.86 -14.36 12.38
N GLU A 31 -8.55 -14.12 11.27
CA GLU A 31 -9.95 -13.69 11.25
C GLU A 31 -10.72 -14.65 10.35
N VAL A 32 -11.90 -15.08 10.80
CA VAL A 32 -12.85 -15.79 9.93
C VAL A 32 -13.57 -14.73 9.11
N LYS A 33 -13.44 -14.81 7.78
CA LYS A 33 -14.12 -13.91 6.83
C LYS A 33 -14.88 -14.74 5.82
N GLU A 34 -15.94 -14.13 5.28
CA GLU A 34 -16.59 -14.66 4.09
C GLU A 34 -15.59 -14.72 2.93
N LYS A 35 -15.65 -15.79 2.14
CA LYS A 35 -14.72 -16.01 1.03
C LYS A 35 -15.15 -15.18 -0.18
N LEU A 36 -14.70 -13.94 -0.25
CA LEU A 36 -15.03 -13.00 -1.32
C LEU A 36 -14.06 -13.01 -2.51
N TYR A 37 -12.96 -13.75 -2.42
CA TYR A 37 -11.95 -13.89 -3.47
C TYR A 37 -11.27 -15.26 -3.41
N GLU A 38 -10.66 -15.66 -4.52
CA GLU A 38 -9.79 -16.84 -4.57
C GLU A 38 -8.34 -16.43 -4.34
N PRO A 39 -7.62 -17.05 -3.39
CA PRO A 39 -6.20 -16.82 -3.22
C PRO A 39 -5.40 -17.27 -4.44
N GLU A 40 -4.36 -16.53 -4.79
CA GLU A 40 -3.38 -16.91 -5.80
C GLU A 40 -2.19 -17.64 -5.17
N LYS A 41 -1.53 -18.50 -5.95
CA LYS A 41 -0.31 -19.19 -5.51
C LYS A 41 0.91 -18.36 -5.87
N VAL A 42 1.59 -17.80 -4.87
CA VAL A 42 2.82 -17.02 -5.06
C VAL A 42 4.04 -17.78 -4.57
N PHE A 43 5.19 -17.57 -5.21
CA PHE A 43 6.47 -18.10 -4.75
C PHE A 43 7.15 -17.12 -3.80
N LEU A 44 7.34 -17.54 -2.55
CA LEU A 44 8.27 -16.90 -1.62
C LEU A 44 9.66 -17.47 -1.89
N ASN A 45 10.57 -16.64 -2.39
CA ASN A 45 11.98 -16.98 -2.58
C ASN A 45 12.88 -15.85 -2.04
N LYS A 46 12.95 -15.73 -0.72
CA LYS A 46 13.68 -14.69 0.02
C LYS A 46 14.18 -15.25 1.35
N PHE A 47 15.23 -14.66 1.91
CA PHE A 47 15.75 -15.02 3.24
C PHE A 47 15.99 -16.52 3.44
N THR A 48 16.54 -17.21 2.43
CA THR A 48 16.75 -18.67 2.40
C THR A 48 15.48 -19.54 2.46
N VAL A 49 14.29 -18.93 2.44
CA VAL A 49 13.00 -19.62 2.40
C VAL A 49 12.52 -19.71 0.96
N TYR A 50 12.31 -20.94 0.47
CA TYR A 50 11.64 -21.24 -0.79
C TYR A 50 10.34 -22.01 -0.54
N ARG A 51 9.18 -21.39 -0.80
CA ARG A 51 7.85 -22.00 -0.65
C ARG A 51 6.86 -21.43 -1.65
N GLN A 52 5.87 -22.23 -2.05
CA GLN A 52 4.66 -21.72 -2.68
C GLN A 52 3.60 -21.51 -1.59
N ILE A 53 3.04 -20.31 -1.49
CA ILE A 53 2.04 -19.95 -0.48
C ILE A 53 0.78 -19.38 -1.14
N PRO A 54 -0.41 -19.60 -0.57
CA PRO A 54 -1.58 -18.84 -0.96
C PRO A 54 -1.46 -17.39 -0.47
N ALA A 55 -1.73 -16.44 -1.35
CA ALA A 55 -1.77 -15.02 -1.04
C ALA A 55 -3.02 -14.38 -1.65
N ALA A 56 -3.50 -13.30 -1.05
CA ALA A 56 -4.53 -12.50 -1.68
C ALA A 56 -3.94 -11.77 -2.89
N PRO A 57 -4.67 -11.70 -4.02
CA PRO A 57 -4.23 -10.93 -5.18
C PRO A 57 -3.92 -9.47 -4.81
N ALA A 58 -2.93 -8.87 -5.48
CA ALA A 58 -2.48 -7.50 -5.18
C ALA A 58 -3.62 -6.46 -5.22
N GLY A 59 -4.57 -6.59 -6.15
CA GLY A 59 -5.74 -5.71 -6.22
C GLY A 59 -6.72 -5.86 -5.05
N ILE A 60 -6.85 -7.07 -4.50
CA ILE A 60 -7.62 -7.32 -3.28
C ILE A 60 -6.93 -6.70 -2.07
N LEU A 61 -5.60 -6.86 -1.97
CA LEU A 61 -4.81 -6.24 -0.89
C LEU A 61 -4.91 -4.71 -0.93
N LEU A 62 -4.81 -4.12 -2.13
CA LEU A 62 -4.96 -2.68 -2.31
C LEU A 62 -6.37 -2.21 -1.91
N ALA A 63 -7.41 -2.89 -2.38
CA ALA A 63 -8.79 -2.61 -1.98
C ALA A 63 -8.96 -2.64 -0.45
N GLN A 64 -8.46 -3.68 0.22
CA GLN A 64 -8.51 -3.79 1.69
C GLN A 64 -7.80 -2.63 2.38
N LYS A 65 -6.61 -2.24 1.92
CA LYS A 65 -5.85 -1.12 2.50
C LYS A 65 -6.55 0.22 2.27
N MET A 66 -7.13 0.44 1.10
CA MET A 66 -7.91 1.64 0.82
C MET A 66 -9.17 1.72 1.69
N MET A 67 -9.90 0.62 1.87
CA MET A 67 -11.05 0.58 2.78
C MET A 67 -10.65 0.87 4.23
N ILE A 68 -9.51 0.32 4.69
CA ILE A 68 -8.99 0.64 6.03
C ILE A 68 -8.72 2.13 6.16
N LEU A 69 -8.06 2.73 5.17
CA LEU A 69 -7.76 4.16 5.21
C LEU A 69 -9.02 5.03 5.21
N LEU A 70 -10.07 4.58 4.52
CA LEU A 70 -11.34 5.28 4.43
C LEU A 70 -12.10 5.30 5.78
N TYR A 71 -12.10 4.19 6.52
CA TYR A 71 -12.99 4.02 7.69
C TYR A 71 -12.28 3.97 9.04
N ARG A 72 -10.96 3.93 9.08
CA ARG A 72 -10.25 3.81 10.35
C ARG A 72 -10.43 5.09 11.18
N LYS A 73 -10.80 4.92 12.45
CA LYS A 73 -10.98 6.02 13.43
C LYS A 73 -9.69 6.77 13.79
N ARG A 74 -8.54 6.10 13.67
CA ARG A 74 -7.23 6.63 13.99
C ARG A 74 -6.29 6.39 12.84
N GLU A 75 -5.80 7.45 12.25
CA GLU A 75 -4.88 7.39 11.12
C GLU A 75 -3.55 6.75 11.51
N LYS A 76 -2.94 6.04 10.56
CA LYS A 76 -1.57 5.55 10.68
C LYS A 76 -0.86 5.72 9.35
N GLY A 77 0.29 6.38 9.35
CA GLY A 77 1.02 6.64 8.11
C GLY A 77 1.40 5.38 7.33
N ARG A 78 1.60 4.24 8.02
CA ARG A 78 1.87 2.96 7.35
C ARG A 78 0.77 2.52 6.39
N ASP A 79 -0.50 2.86 6.65
CA ASP A 79 -1.58 2.48 5.73
C ASP A 79 -1.48 3.30 4.43
N ILE A 80 -1.08 4.58 4.51
CA ILE A 80 -0.78 5.41 3.33
C ILE A 80 0.42 4.84 2.58
N TYR A 81 1.47 4.48 3.31
CA TYR A 81 2.65 3.86 2.73
C TYR A 81 2.29 2.59 1.95
N ASP A 82 1.50 1.70 2.56
CA ASP A 82 1.05 0.46 1.93
C ASP A 82 0.19 0.70 0.69
N VAL A 83 -0.75 1.65 0.73
CA VAL A 83 -1.56 2.02 -0.44
C VAL A 83 -0.69 2.59 -1.56
N SER A 84 0.17 3.56 -1.25
CA SER A 84 1.11 4.17 -2.19
C SER A 84 2.01 3.13 -2.85
N PHE A 85 2.52 2.18 -2.06
CA PHE A 85 3.33 1.07 -2.54
C PHE A 85 2.54 0.13 -3.45
N LEU A 86 1.37 -0.36 -2.99
CA LEU A 86 0.54 -1.31 -3.74
C LEU A 86 -0.03 -0.74 -5.04
N MET A 87 -0.32 0.56 -5.09
CA MET A 87 -0.72 1.26 -6.32
C MET A 87 0.37 1.24 -7.41
N GLY A 88 1.63 0.94 -7.06
CA GLY A 88 2.70 0.72 -8.03
C GLY A 88 2.64 -0.65 -8.73
N PHE A 89 1.84 -1.60 -8.21
CA PHE A 89 1.78 -2.98 -8.69
C PHE A 89 0.42 -3.38 -9.26
N ALA A 90 -0.69 -2.80 -8.77
CA ALA A 90 -2.04 -3.16 -9.17
C ALA A 90 -3.04 -2.01 -8.97
N GLY A 91 -4.21 -2.12 -9.61
CA GLY A 91 -5.40 -1.35 -9.23
C GLY A 91 -6.25 -2.08 -8.17
N PRO A 92 -7.03 -1.38 -7.34
CA PRO A 92 -7.93 -1.98 -6.38
C PRO A 92 -9.03 -2.73 -7.10
N ASP A 93 -9.41 -3.86 -6.51
CA ASP A 93 -10.56 -4.63 -6.95
C ASP A 93 -11.86 -3.95 -6.45
N PHE A 94 -12.55 -3.24 -7.35
CA PHE A 94 -13.81 -2.56 -7.01
C PHE A 94 -14.97 -3.52 -6.80
N THR A 95 -14.94 -4.72 -7.41
CA THR A 95 -15.97 -5.74 -7.15
C THR A 95 -15.88 -6.24 -5.71
N TYR A 96 -14.67 -6.39 -5.17
CA TYR A 96 -14.46 -6.73 -3.78
C TYR A 96 -14.89 -5.60 -2.84
N ILE A 97 -14.60 -4.34 -3.17
CA ILE A 97 -15.05 -3.16 -2.42
C ILE A 97 -16.58 -3.13 -2.37
N GLU A 98 -17.24 -3.26 -3.52
CA GLU A 98 -18.70 -3.24 -3.65
C GLU A 98 -19.35 -4.35 -2.83
N LYS A 99 -18.84 -5.58 -2.90
CA LYS A 99 -19.34 -6.70 -2.08
C LYS A 99 -19.12 -6.50 -0.58
N THR A 100 -18.09 -5.77 -0.18
CA THR A 100 -17.72 -5.60 1.23
C THR A 100 -18.44 -4.42 1.88
N LEU A 101 -18.64 -3.33 1.14
CA LEU A 101 -19.15 -2.06 1.67
C LEU A 101 -20.49 -1.63 1.07
N GLU A 102 -20.99 -2.35 0.06
CA GLU A 102 -22.18 -1.98 -0.72
C GLU A 102 -22.03 -0.58 -1.33
N LEU A 103 -20.81 -0.23 -1.73
CA LEU A 103 -20.48 1.02 -2.40
C LEU A 103 -20.00 0.76 -3.81
N ASP A 104 -20.61 1.45 -4.77
CA ASP A 104 -20.11 1.45 -6.14
C ASP A 104 -18.75 2.18 -6.24
N ARG A 105 -18.10 1.99 -7.39
CA ARG A 105 -16.79 2.57 -7.69
C ARG A 105 -16.77 4.09 -7.57
N ALA A 106 -17.79 4.78 -8.07
CA ALA A 106 -17.81 6.24 -8.12
C ALA A 106 -17.94 6.83 -6.72
N GLU A 107 -18.84 6.29 -5.91
CA GLU A 107 -19.05 6.71 -4.54
C GLU A 107 -17.83 6.40 -3.66
N PHE A 108 -17.22 5.22 -3.83
CA PHE A 108 -15.99 4.89 -3.10
C PHE A 108 -14.86 5.88 -3.42
N LEU A 109 -14.62 6.16 -4.71
CA LEU A 109 -13.59 7.11 -5.12
C LEU A 109 -13.85 8.52 -4.59
N ARG A 110 -15.10 8.99 -4.65
CA ARG A 110 -15.48 10.29 -4.10
C ARG A 110 -15.16 10.39 -2.60
N ARG A 111 -15.58 9.40 -1.81
CA ARG A 111 -15.30 9.37 -0.37
C ARG A 111 -13.80 9.24 -0.07
N PHE A 112 -13.08 8.48 -0.88
CA PHE A 112 -11.63 8.35 -0.74
C PHE A 112 -10.92 9.67 -1.03
N ASP A 113 -11.34 10.42 -2.04
CA ASP A 113 -10.81 11.76 -2.35
C ASP A 113 -11.00 12.73 -1.19
N GLU A 114 -12.22 12.77 -0.65
CA GLU A 114 -12.56 13.58 0.54
C GLU A 114 -11.65 13.20 1.71
N ARG A 115 -11.53 11.89 1.96
CA ARG A 115 -10.70 11.37 3.03
C ARG A 115 -9.24 11.78 2.89
N ILE A 116 -8.62 11.61 1.72
CA ILE A 116 -7.23 12.02 1.49
C ILE A 116 -7.07 13.53 1.70
N GLY A 117 -8.09 14.32 1.39
CA GLY A 117 -8.10 15.77 1.63
C GLY A 117 -8.04 16.19 3.10
N GLU A 118 -8.49 15.33 4.02
CA GLU A 118 -8.53 15.60 5.47
C GLU A 118 -7.23 15.23 6.21
N LEU A 119 -6.38 14.39 5.61
CA LEU A 119 -5.22 13.83 6.30
C LEU A 119 -4.05 14.82 6.41
N ASP A 120 -3.45 14.91 7.60
CA ASP A 120 -2.13 15.54 7.77
C ASP A 120 -1.03 14.55 7.37
N LEU A 121 -0.71 14.52 6.07
CA LEU A 121 0.31 13.62 5.51
C LEU A 121 1.71 13.88 6.07
N ASN A 122 2.03 15.11 6.47
CA ASN A 122 3.32 15.42 7.09
C ASN A 122 3.42 14.82 8.50
N SER A 123 2.34 14.87 9.28
CA SER A 123 2.31 14.16 10.57
C SER A 123 2.39 12.65 10.39
N LEU A 124 1.67 12.11 9.41
CA LEU A 124 1.67 10.67 9.14
C LEU A 124 3.03 10.17 8.63
N ALA A 125 3.77 11.00 7.91
CA ALA A 125 5.14 10.68 7.50
C ALA A 125 6.08 10.57 8.70
N ARG A 126 6.00 11.50 9.66
CA ARG A 126 6.78 11.46 10.91
C ARG A 126 6.47 10.22 11.76
N ASP A 127 5.23 9.75 11.77
CA ASP A 127 4.85 8.51 12.47
C ASP A 127 5.53 7.26 11.88
N VAL A 128 5.91 7.29 10.61
CA VAL A 128 6.48 6.18 9.85
C VAL A 128 8.00 6.25 9.81
N GLU A 129 8.57 7.46 9.83
CA GLU A 129 10.02 7.72 9.72
C GLU A 129 10.89 6.76 10.56
N PRO A 130 10.62 6.49 11.86
CA PRO A 130 11.48 5.61 12.66
C PRO A 130 11.56 4.15 12.18
N PHE A 131 10.65 3.74 11.30
CA PHE A 131 10.56 2.38 10.76
C PHE A 131 11.10 2.28 9.32
N LEU A 132 11.50 3.40 8.72
CA LEU A 132 12.13 3.45 7.40
C LEU A 132 13.65 3.27 7.54
N PHE A 133 14.22 2.34 6.80
CA PHE A 133 15.64 2.25 6.53
C PHE A 133 16.13 3.39 5.64
N ALA A 134 15.33 3.79 4.65
CA ALA A 134 15.61 4.90 3.75
C ALA A 134 14.66 6.07 4.06
N PRO A 135 15.14 7.16 4.71
CA PRO A 135 14.32 8.30 5.07
C PRO A 135 13.57 8.92 3.88
N GLU A 136 14.10 8.80 2.67
CA GLU A 136 13.50 9.30 1.44
C GLU A 136 12.16 8.60 1.13
N GLN A 137 11.95 7.37 1.61
CA GLN A 137 10.69 6.64 1.41
C GLN A 137 9.49 7.31 2.09
N GLN A 138 9.72 8.26 3.02
CA GLN A 138 8.65 9.08 3.58
C GLN A 138 7.94 9.92 2.50
N GLU A 139 8.61 10.19 1.36
CA GLU A 139 8.05 10.93 0.23
C GLU A 139 6.80 10.25 -0.33
N ARG A 140 6.71 8.92 -0.23
CA ARG A 140 5.52 8.13 -0.60
C ARG A 140 4.27 8.55 0.16
N ILE A 141 4.43 9.12 1.35
CA ILE A 141 3.35 9.59 2.22
C ILE A 141 3.14 11.09 1.99
N THR A 142 4.19 11.91 2.06
CA THR A 142 4.06 13.37 1.96
C THR A 142 3.53 13.81 0.60
N THR A 143 3.89 13.11 -0.48
CA THR A 143 3.43 13.40 -1.85
C THR A 143 2.25 12.53 -2.28
N PHE A 144 1.68 11.73 -1.37
CA PHE A 144 0.64 10.76 -1.72
C PHE A 144 -0.59 11.41 -2.35
N ARG A 145 -0.99 12.60 -1.87
CA ARG A 145 -2.12 13.34 -2.43
C ARG A 145 -1.89 13.71 -3.89
N ASP A 146 -0.71 14.24 -4.22
CA ASP A 146 -0.38 14.62 -5.59
C ASP A 146 -0.29 13.39 -6.48
N TYR A 147 0.32 12.31 -5.99
CA TYR A 147 0.35 11.03 -6.68
C TYR A 147 -1.05 10.49 -6.98
N TRP A 148 -1.95 10.52 -6.00
CA TRP A 148 -3.35 10.11 -6.14
C TRP A 148 -4.10 10.96 -7.18
N LEU A 149 -3.92 12.28 -7.14
CA LEU A 149 -4.57 13.19 -8.09
C LEU A 149 -3.98 13.08 -9.52
N SER A 150 -2.70 12.73 -9.65
CA SER A 150 -1.99 12.59 -10.93
C SER A 150 -2.45 11.42 -11.80
N LYS A 151 -3.28 10.53 -11.26
CA LYS A 151 -3.92 9.45 -12.00
C LYS A 151 -5.30 9.94 -12.42
N PRO A 152 -5.49 10.59 -13.60
CA PRO A 152 -6.83 11.00 -14.05
C PRO A 152 -7.70 9.79 -14.36
N ASP A 153 -7.07 8.66 -14.68
CA ASP A 153 -7.71 7.43 -15.13
C ASP A 153 -7.89 6.40 -14.03
N ARG A 154 -8.30 6.83 -12.83
CA ARG A 154 -7.82 6.28 -11.55
C ARG A 154 -7.64 4.78 -11.45
N PHE A 155 -8.43 3.93 -12.13
CA PHE A 155 -8.05 2.54 -12.46
C PHE A 155 -8.79 1.98 -13.72
N PHE A 156 -9.06 2.80 -14.75
CA PHE A 156 -9.86 2.37 -15.94
C PHE A 156 -9.27 1.14 -16.66
N THR A 157 -10.03 0.23 -17.28
CA THR A 157 -11.48 0.05 -17.50
C THR A 157 -11.79 -1.44 -17.41
#